data_AF-A0A816H268-F1
#
_entry.id   AF-A0A816H268-F1
#
_cell.length_a   1.000
_cell.length_b   1.000
_cell.length_c   1.000
_cell.angle_alpha   90.00
_cell.angle_beta   90.00
_cell.angle_gamma   90.00
#
_symmetry.space_group_name_H-M   'P 1'
#
loop_
_entity.id
_entity.type
_entity.pdbx_description
1 polymer ?
#
loop_
_entity_poly.entity_id
_entity_poly.type
_entity_poly.pdbx_seq_one_letter_code
_entity_poly.pdbx_strand_id
1 'polypeptide(L)'
;IVTIKHPSLVTYEQLYNDHSATLQCPCSQISISYEKFLNITYILHQVCTSDFVSPKWLTYLSSFDPTLVPSWTETPFSRDFRTIGASYFQFLATFCSLSQININNALNVFINTKFINDHVLPPSLFAQQTQAMIESFIDSTKNNFARTLDWIHITFTTSYFLIGRNINFL
;
A
#
# COMPACT_ATOMS: atom_id res chain seq x y z
N ILE A 1 -22.89 -17.51 41.60
CA ILE A 1 -22.43 -17.08 40.26
C ILE A 1 -23.66 -16.51 39.56
N VAL A 2 -23.61 -15.25 39.14
CA VAL A 2 -24.70 -14.61 38.37
C VAL A 2 -24.29 -14.63 36.90
N THR A 3 -25.18 -15.08 36.02
CA THR A 3 -24.92 -15.20 34.58
C THR A 3 -25.98 -14.43 33.82
N ILE A 4 -25.55 -13.50 32.97
CA ILE A 4 -26.42 -12.72 32.07
C ILE A 4 -26.19 -13.22 30.65
N LYS A 5 -27.25 -13.66 29.98
CA LYS A 5 -27.18 -14.14 28.58
C LYS A 5 -27.37 -12.98 27.62
N HIS A 6 -26.53 -12.92 26.58
CA HIS A 6 -26.57 -11.89 25.53
C HIS A 6 -26.73 -10.46 26.07
N PRO A 7 -25.81 -9.98 26.94
CA PRO A 7 -25.90 -8.64 27.49
C PRO A 7 -25.81 -7.58 26.39
N SER A 8 -26.48 -6.45 26.59
CA SER A 8 -26.25 -5.27 25.77
C SER A 8 -24.84 -4.72 25.99
N LEU A 9 -24.31 -3.93 25.05
CA LEU A 9 -23.02 -3.26 25.21
C LEU A 9 -22.98 -2.41 26.50
N VAL A 10 -24.04 -1.66 26.76
CA VAL A 10 -24.17 -0.82 27.98
C VAL A 10 -24.12 -1.67 29.25
N THR A 11 -24.78 -2.83 29.26
CA THR A 11 -24.74 -3.76 30.41
C THR A 11 -23.34 -4.31 30.63
N TYR A 12 -22.63 -4.68 29.55
CA TYR A 12 -21.24 -5.12 29.63
C TYR A 12 -20.34 -4.02 30.18
N GLU A 13 -20.44 -2.79 29.66
CA GLU A 13 -19.62 -1.65 30.09
C GLU A 13 -19.82 -1.33 31.57
N GLN A 14 -21.07 -1.34 32.06
CA GLN A 14 -21.39 -1.16 33.47
C GLN A 14 -20.74 -2.24 34.34
N LEU A 15 -20.93 -3.53 33.99
CA LEU A 15 -20.35 -4.64 34.74
C LEU A 15 -18.82 -4.64 34.69
N TYR A 16 -18.24 -4.21 33.57
CA TYR A 16 -16.79 -4.12 33.43
C TYR A 16 -16.23 -3.04 34.35
N ASN A 17 -16.89 -1.89 34.47
CA ASN A 17 -16.48 -0.83 35.38
C ASN A 17 -16.54 -1.27 36.84
N ASP A 18 -17.58 -2.01 37.23
CA ASP A 18 -17.79 -2.42 38.63
C ASP A 18 -16.97 -3.67 39.01
N HIS A 19 -16.69 -4.56 38.04
CA HIS A 19 -16.18 -5.91 38.28
C HIS A 19 -15.08 -6.36 37.30
N SER A 20 -14.29 -5.45 36.73
CA SER A 20 -13.27 -5.75 35.70
C SER A 20 -12.35 -6.94 36.01
N ALA A 21 -11.95 -7.12 37.27
CA ALA A 21 -11.02 -8.18 37.68
C ALA A 21 -11.62 -9.60 37.66
N THR A 22 -12.94 -9.73 37.73
CA THR A 22 -13.64 -11.01 37.86
C THR A 22 -14.67 -11.27 36.76
N LEU A 23 -15.03 -10.24 35.98
CA LEU A 23 -15.99 -10.34 34.89
C LEU A 23 -15.44 -11.25 33.78
N GLN A 24 -16.26 -12.21 33.37
CA GLN A 24 -16.00 -13.08 32.22
C GLN A 24 -17.14 -12.91 31.23
N CYS A 25 -16.82 -12.52 29.99
CA CYS A 25 -17.78 -12.35 28.91
C CYS A 25 -17.30 -13.12 27.67
N PRO A 26 -17.52 -14.44 27.62
CA PRO A 26 -17.11 -15.24 26.48
C PRO A 26 -17.95 -14.90 25.24
N CYS A 27 -17.30 -14.83 24.08
CA CYS A 27 -17.93 -14.56 22.81
C CYS A 27 -18.70 -15.80 22.31
N SER A 28 -19.94 -15.61 21.84
CA SER A 28 -20.66 -16.66 21.10
C SER A 28 -20.07 -16.91 19.71
N GLN A 29 -19.42 -15.89 19.14
CA GLN A 29 -18.68 -15.95 17.90
C GLN A 29 -17.26 -15.45 18.15
N ILE A 30 -16.29 -16.37 18.11
CA ILE A 30 -14.89 -16.07 18.44
C ILE A 30 -14.11 -15.39 17.31
N SER A 31 -14.74 -15.19 16.15
CA SER A 31 -14.04 -14.75 14.95
C SER A 31 -14.91 -13.84 14.07
N ILE A 32 -14.40 -12.67 13.71
CA ILE A 32 -15.09 -11.68 12.87
C ILE A 32 -14.14 -11.11 11.82
N SER A 33 -14.61 -10.99 10.57
CA SER A 33 -13.84 -10.39 9.47
C SER A 33 -13.55 -8.91 9.75
N TYR A 34 -12.34 -8.43 9.44
CA TYR A 34 -11.97 -7.02 9.60
C TYR A 34 -12.91 -6.08 8.83
N GLU A 35 -13.40 -6.50 7.66
CA GLU A 35 -14.37 -5.74 6.86
C GLU A 35 -15.66 -5.34 7.62
N LYS A 36 -16.00 -6.07 8.69
CA LYS A 36 -17.23 -5.81 9.46
C LYS A 36 -17.11 -4.63 10.41
N PHE A 37 -15.89 -4.25 10.77
CA PHE A 37 -15.66 -3.19 11.76
C PHE A 37 -14.60 -2.17 11.33
N LEU A 38 -13.88 -2.41 10.23
CA LEU A 38 -12.93 -1.47 9.64
C LEU A 38 -13.41 -0.95 8.29
N ASN A 39 -13.17 0.35 8.07
CA ASN A 39 -13.29 0.98 6.76
C ASN A 39 -11.99 1.73 6.46
N ILE A 40 -11.19 1.17 5.56
CA ILE A 40 -9.88 1.71 5.20
C ILE A 40 -9.93 2.24 3.77
N THR A 41 -9.46 3.47 3.60
CA THR A 41 -9.26 4.09 2.29
C THR A 41 -7.82 4.57 2.18
N TYR A 42 -7.32 4.70 0.96
CA TYR A 42 -5.98 5.22 0.70
C TYR A 42 -6.02 6.28 -0.39
N ILE A 43 -5.00 7.12 -0.39
CA ILE A 43 -4.80 8.16 -1.40
C ILE A 43 -3.38 7.99 -1.94
N LEU A 44 -3.26 7.90 -3.27
CA LEU A 44 -1.95 7.89 -3.92
C LEU A 44 -1.36 9.30 -3.93
N HIS A 45 -0.03 9.38 -4.07
CA HIS A 45 0.62 10.67 -4.25
C HIS A 45 0.03 11.40 -5.47
N GLN A 46 -0.19 12.72 -5.37
CA GLN A 46 -0.82 13.56 -6.39
C GLN A 46 -0.21 13.44 -7.80
N VAL A 47 1.07 13.06 -7.88
CA VAL A 47 1.74 12.81 -9.15
C VAL A 47 1.09 11.67 -9.96
N CYS A 48 0.53 10.68 -9.28
CA CYS A 48 -0.10 9.50 -9.88
C CYS A 48 -1.47 9.80 -10.50
N THR A 49 -2.03 10.98 -10.27
CA THR A 49 -3.27 11.47 -10.91
C THR A 49 -3.02 12.73 -11.76
N SER A 50 -1.76 13.13 -11.92
CA SER A 50 -1.37 14.30 -12.71
C SER A 50 -1.14 13.97 -14.18
N ASP A 51 -1.03 15.00 -15.01
CA ASP A 51 -0.72 14.85 -16.44
C ASP A 51 0.63 14.13 -16.68
N PHE A 52 1.55 14.14 -15.72
CA PHE A 52 2.86 13.52 -15.82
C PHE A 52 2.84 12.00 -16.01
N VAL A 53 1.74 11.34 -15.63
CA VAL A 53 1.55 9.90 -15.86
C VAL A 53 0.49 9.62 -16.92
N SER A 54 -0.04 10.67 -17.56
CA SER A 54 -1.08 10.53 -18.58
C SER A 54 -0.53 9.97 -19.89
N PRO A 55 -1.32 9.16 -20.63
CA PRO A 55 -0.92 8.70 -21.95
C PRO A 55 -0.57 9.85 -22.90
N LYS A 56 -1.30 10.98 -22.82
CA LYS A 56 -1.06 12.17 -23.66
C LYS A 56 0.35 12.74 -23.45
N TRP A 57 0.78 12.90 -22.20
CA TRP A 57 2.11 13.40 -21.88
C TRP A 57 3.21 12.43 -22.33
N LEU A 58 3.02 11.14 -22.08
CA LEU A 58 3.96 10.11 -22.49
C LEU A 58 4.12 10.05 -24.01
N THR A 59 3.01 10.12 -24.77
CA THR A 59 3.03 10.19 -26.23
C THR A 59 3.74 11.44 -26.71
N TYR A 60 3.45 12.61 -26.13
CA TYR A 60 4.12 13.86 -26.46
C TYR A 60 5.65 13.76 -26.29
N LEU A 61 6.13 13.27 -25.15
CA LEU A 61 7.56 13.11 -24.91
C LEU A 61 8.20 12.07 -25.84
N SER A 62 7.49 10.99 -26.17
CA SER A 62 7.99 9.96 -27.08
C SER A 62 8.03 10.38 -28.55
N SER A 63 7.37 11.48 -28.93
CA SER A 63 7.30 11.97 -30.31
C SER A 63 8.52 12.79 -30.72
N PHE A 64 9.44 13.06 -29.80
CA PHE A 64 10.65 13.79 -30.08
C PHE A 64 11.55 13.01 -31.05
N ASP A 65 11.90 13.64 -32.17
CA ASP A 65 12.85 13.09 -33.13
C ASP A 65 14.29 13.38 -32.66
N PRO A 66 15.07 12.33 -32.28
CA PRO A 66 16.43 12.51 -31.80
C PRO A 66 17.37 13.12 -32.84
N THR A 67 17.05 13.04 -34.14
CA THR A 67 17.87 13.61 -35.21
C THR A 67 17.85 15.14 -35.24
N LEU A 68 16.90 15.76 -34.53
CA LEU A 68 16.82 17.21 -34.34
C LEU A 68 17.76 17.70 -33.22
N VAL A 69 18.39 16.79 -32.48
CA VAL A 69 19.39 17.10 -31.47
C VAL A 69 20.71 17.41 -32.18
N PRO A 70 21.30 18.60 -31.96
CA PRO A 70 22.58 18.91 -32.61
C PRO A 70 23.68 17.90 -32.25
N SER A 71 24.53 17.52 -33.20
CA SER A 71 25.55 16.46 -33.03
C SER A 71 26.51 16.67 -31.85
N TRP A 72 26.80 17.92 -31.49
CA TRP A 72 27.58 18.30 -30.30
C TRP A 72 26.89 18.00 -28.95
N THR A 73 25.60 17.64 -28.98
CA THR A 73 24.84 17.12 -27.83
C THR A 73 24.61 15.60 -27.89
N GLU A 74 25.04 14.93 -28.97
CA GLU A 74 25.13 13.46 -29.09
C GLU A 74 26.35 12.92 -28.33
N THR A 75 26.39 13.17 -27.03
CA THR A 75 27.28 12.41 -26.16
C THR A 75 26.59 11.09 -25.79
N PRO A 76 27.34 10.00 -25.54
CA PRO A 76 26.80 8.77 -24.96
C PRO A 76 26.04 9.00 -23.63
N PHE A 77 26.21 10.18 -23.03
CA PHE A 77 25.64 10.62 -21.76
C PHE A 77 24.74 11.85 -21.91
N SER A 78 24.11 12.05 -23.07
CA SER A 78 23.20 13.18 -23.28
C SER A 78 22.07 13.12 -22.25
N ARG A 79 22.16 13.96 -21.21
CA ARG A 79 21.13 14.18 -20.20
C ARG A 79 20.02 15.11 -20.71
N ASP A 80 19.89 15.21 -22.03
CA ASP A 80 18.85 16.01 -22.64
C ASP A 80 17.50 15.42 -22.23
N PHE A 81 16.73 16.20 -21.50
CA PHE A 81 15.42 15.81 -21.05
C PHE A 81 14.52 15.30 -22.19
N ARG A 82 14.69 15.83 -23.41
CA ARG A 82 13.91 15.44 -24.59
C ARG A 82 14.20 14.00 -25.03
N THR A 83 15.40 13.48 -24.76
CA THR A 83 15.80 12.12 -25.14
C THR A 83 15.49 11.10 -24.04
N ILE A 84 15.56 11.49 -22.76
CA ILE A 84 15.38 10.57 -21.63
C ILE A 84 14.00 10.69 -20.96
N GLY A 85 13.35 11.84 -21.06
CA GLY A 85 12.17 12.19 -20.27
C GLY A 85 11.02 11.19 -20.43
N ALA A 86 10.75 10.74 -21.66
CA ALA A 86 9.71 9.75 -21.94
C ALA A 86 9.89 8.48 -21.07
N SER A 87 11.13 8.01 -20.92
CA SER A 87 11.43 6.80 -20.14
C SER A 87 11.30 7.03 -18.63
N TYR A 88 11.70 8.19 -18.12
CA TYR A 88 11.51 8.54 -16.71
C TYR A 88 10.03 8.69 -16.33
N PHE A 89 9.23 9.36 -17.16
CA PHE A 89 7.79 9.49 -16.91
C PHE A 89 7.05 8.17 -17.12
N GLN A 90 7.50 7.33 -18.05
CA GLN A 90 6.97 5.97 -18.18
C GLN A 90 7.26 5.14 -16.93
N PHE A 91 8.46 5.25 -16.36
CA PHE A 91 8.80 4.59 -15.10
C PHE A 91 7.91 5.10 -13.96
N LEU A 92 7.70 6.41 -13.86
CA LEU A 92 6.81 7.01 -12.86
C LEU A 92 5.36 6.51 -13.01
N ALA A 93 4.83 6.46 -14.23
CA ALA A 93 3.48 5.95 -14.50
C ALA A 93 3.35 4.48 -14.08
N THR A 94 4.34 3.66 -14.42
CA THR A 94 4.41 2.26 -14.00
C THR A 94 4.48 2.14 -12.47
N PHE A 95 5.32 2.94 -11.81
CA PHE A 95 5.44 2.95 -10.36
C PHE A 95 4.11 3.28 -9.68
N CYS A 96 3.38 4.28 -10.17
CA CYS A 96 2.06 4.64 -9.69
C CYS A 96 1.06 3.49 -9.86
N SER A 97 1.01 2.86 -11.04
CA SER A 97 0.13 1.70 -11.28
C SER A 97 0.47 0.52 -10.37
N LEU A 98 1.75 0.19 -10.21
CA LEU A 98 2.19 -0.90 -9.35
C LEU A 98 1.89 -0.62 -7.87
N SER A 99 2.06 0.62 -7.42
CA SER A 99 1.71 1.03 -6.06
C SER A 99 0.22 0.82 -5.80
N GLN A 100 -0.65 1.22 -6.74
CA GLN A 100 -2.10 1.03 -6.63
C GLN A 100 -2.48 -0.45 -6.54
N ILE A 101 -1.94 -1.27 -7.44
CA ILE A 101 -2.19 -2.72 -7.46
C ILE A 101 -1.71 -3.37 -6.15
N ASN A 102 -0.51 -3.00 -5.68
CA ASN A 102 0.04 -3.52 -4.43
C ASN A 102 -0.86 -3.19 -3.23
N ILE A 103 -1.29 -1.93 -3.11
CA ILE A 103 -2.17 -1.52 -2.01
C ILE A 103 -3.52 -2.21 -2.10
N ASN A 104 -4.13 -2.31 -3.29
CA ASN A 104 -5.41 -2.99 -3.48
C ASN A 104 -5.33 -4.48 -3.10
N ASN A 105 -4.26 -5.17 -3.52
CA ASN A 105 -4.06 -6.57 -3.20
C ASN A 105 -3.85 -6.79 -1.70
N ALA A 106 -2.99 -5.97 -1.08
CA ALA A 106 -2.74 -6.04 0.35
C ALA A 106 -4.02 -5.73 1.15
N LEU A 107 -4.78 -4.71 0.75
CA LEU A 107 -6.03 -4.34 1.40
C LEU A 107 -7.07 -5.45 1.31
N ASN A 108 -7.21 -6.07 0.13
CA ASN A 108 -8.11 -7.22 -0.06
C ASN A 108 -7.77 -8.37 0.89
N VAL A 109 -6.48 -8.69 1.08
CA VAL A 109 -6.06 -9.71 2.04
C VAL A 109 -6.36 -9.27 3.48
N PHE A 110 -6.05 -8.01 3.80
CA PHE A 110 -6.22 -7.47 5.15
C PHE A 110 -7.69 -7.47 5.59
N ILE A 111 -8.62 -6.92 4.78
CA ILE A 111 -10.03 -6.82 5.19
C ILE A 111 -10.71 -8.20 5.33
N ASN A 112 -10.22 -9.22 4.61
CA ASN A 112 -10.71 -10.59 4.70
C ASN A 112 -10.05 -11.39 5.85
N THR A 113 -9.04 -10.81 6.51
CA THR A 113 -8.43 -11.41 7.70
C THR A 113 -9.41 -11.33 8.86
N LYS A 114 -9.39 -12.35 9.72
CA LYS A 114 -10.31 -12.45 10.85
C LYS A 114 -9.66 -12.01 12.14
N PHE A 115 -10.36 -11.16 12.88
CA PHE A 115 -10.10 -10.90 14.28
C PHE A 115 -10.57 -12.10 15.10
N ILE A 116 -9.70 -12.62 15.97
CA ILE A 116 -10.00 -13.80 16.79
C ILE A 116 -9.85 -13.42 18.25
N ASN A 117 -10.93 -13.53 19.02
CA ASN A 117 -10.88 -13.42 20.47
C ASN A 117 -12.01 -14.24 21.09
N ASP A 118 -11.71 -14.93 22.19
CA ASP A 118 -12.65 -15.80 22.89
C ASP A 118 -13.52 -15.05 23.91
N HIS A 119 -13.10 -13.84 24.30
CA HIS A 119 -13.83 -12.97 25.22
C HIS A 119 -14.13 -11.60 24.60
N VAL A 120 -15.04 -10.84 25.21
CA VAL A 120 -15.23 -9.44 24.82
C VAL A 120 -14.03 -8.63 25.32
N LEU A 121 -13.40 -7.87 24.41
CA LEU A 121 -12.32 -6.97 24.76
C LEU A 121 -12.86 -5.64 25.29
N PRO A 122 -12.20 -5.05 26.30
CA PRO A 122 -12.43 -3.67 26.69
C PRO A 122 -12.18 -2.72 25.51
N PRO A 123 -12.93 -1.61 25.39
CA PRO A 123 -12.79 -0.68 24.25
C PRO A 123 -11.37 -0.19 24.01
N SER A 124 -10.60 0.09 25.08
CA SER A 124 -9.21 0.54 25.00
C SER A 124 -8.29 -0.53 24.40
N LEU A 125 -8.44 -1.78 24.83
CA LEU A 125 -7.63 -2.89 24.34
C LEU A 125 -8.00 -3.25 22.90
N PHE A 126 -9.30 -3.22 22.57
CA PHE A 126 -9.76 -3.41 21.20
C PHE A 126 -9.18 -2.34 20.26
N ALA A 127 -9.22 -1.06 20.66
CA ALA A 127 -8.63 0.04 19.89
C ALA A 127 -7.12 -0.13 19.73
N GLN A 128 -6.40 -0.50 20.80
CA GLN A 128 -4.94 -0.71 20.74
C GLN A 128 -4.57 -1.85 19.80
N GLN A 129 -5.25 -3.00 19.90
CA GLN A 129 -5.00 -4.12 19.00
C GLN A 129 -5.33 -3.76 17.56
N THR A 130 -6.45 -3.03 17.35
CA THR A 130 -6.86 -2.56 16.03
C THR A 130 -5.82 -1.64 15.39
N GLN A 131 -5.29 -0.70 16.16
CA GLN A 131 -4.23 0.19 15.72
C GLN A 131 -2.96 -0.58 15.35
N ALA A 132 -2.53 -1.51 16.19
CA ALA A 132 -1.35 -2.34 15.92
C ALA A 132 -1.51 -3.19 14.64
N MET A 133 -2.71 -3.72 14.40
CA MET A 133 -3.03 -4.47 13.17
C MET A 133 -2.95 -3.58 11.93
N ILE A 134 -3.45 -2.34 12.00
CA ILE A 134 -3.38 -1.35 10.91
C ILE A 134 -1.93 -0.95 10.64
N GLU A 135 -1.14 -0.69 11.68
CA GLU A 135 0.29 -0.35 11.55
C GLU A 135 1.07 -1.48 10.90
N SER A 136 0.85 -2.72 11.35
CA SER A 136 1.46 -3.92 10.74
C SER A 136 1.07 -4.08 9.27
N PHE A 137 -0.20 -3.80 8.92
CA PHE A 137 -0.65 -3.78 7.54
C PHE A 137 0.08 -2.72 6.70
N ILE A 138 0.23 -1.49 7.21
CA ILE A 138 0.94 -0.41 6.52
C ILE A 138 2.40 -0.80 6.29
N ASP A 139 3.09 -1.28 7.32
CA ASP A 139 4.51 -1.61 7.24
C ASP A 139 4.78 -2.82 6.35
N SER A 140 3.98 -3.88 6.46
CA SER A 140 4.10 -5.04 5.58
C SER A 140 3.84 -4.69 4.12
N THR A 141 2.83 -3.84 3.84
CA THR A 141 2.52 -3.38 2.48
C THR A 141 3.68 -2.59 1.87
N LYS A 142 4.30 -1.69 2.64
CA LYS A 142 5.49 -0.93 2.22
C LYS A 142 6.69 -1.83 1.97
N ASN A 143 7.00 -2.70 2.94
CA ASN A 143 8.18 -3.57 2.88
C ASN A 143 8.08 -4.60 1.74
N ASN A 144 6.89 -5.16 1.51
CA ASN A 144 6.68 -6.08 0.40
C ASN A 144 6.87 -5.37 -0.95
N PHE A 145 6.36 -4.15 -1.09
CA PHE A 145 6.54 -3.37 -2.30
C PHE A 145 8.00 -3.00 -2.56
N ALA A 146 8.72 -2.55 -1.52
CA ALA A 146 10.15 -2.25 -1.61
C ALA A 146 10.95 -3.47 -2.09
N ARG A 147 10.68 -4.65 -1.51
CA ARG A 147 11.30 -5.91 -1.96
C ARG A 147 10.99 -6.22 -3.42
N THR A 148 9.76 -6.02 -3.87
CA THR A 148 9.39 -6.21 -5.29
C THR A 148 10.18 -5.26 -6.19
N LEU A 149 10.37 -4.00 -5.80
CA LEU A 149 11.18 -3.04 -6.55
C LEU A 149 12.67 -3.43 -6.58
N ASP A 150 13.22 -3.92 -5.47
CA ASP A 150 14.60 -4.39 -5.41
C ASP A 150 14.83 -5.56 -6.38
N TRP A 151 13.89 -6.52 -6.44
CA TRP A 151 13.95 -7.63 -7.40
C TRP A 151 13.89 -7.16 -8.85
N ILE A 152 13.03 -6.19 -9.14
CA ILE A 152 12.92 -5.57 -10.47
C ILE A 152 14.26 -4.90 -10.83
N HIS A 153 14.86 -4.15 -9.90
CA HIS A 153 16.15 -3.50 -10.12
C HIS A 153 17.28 -4.51 -10.38
N ILE A 154 17.39 -5.57 -9.57
CA ILE A 154 18.38 -6.65 -9.75
C ILE A 154 18.22 -7.33 -11.11
N THR A 155 16.97 -7.55 -11.54
CA THR A 155 16.69 -8.16 -12.85
C THR A 155 17.15 -7.26 -13.99
N PHE A 156 16.97 -5.93 -13.87
CA PHE A 156 17.40 -4.97 -14.88
C PHE A 156 18.91 -4.74 -14.94
N THR A 157 19.62 -4.84 -13.81
CA THR A 157 21.09 -4.72 -13.80
C THR A 157 21.78 -5.98 -14.32
N THR A 158 21.15 -7.15 -14.17
CA THR A 158 21.68 -8.43 -14.66
C THR A 158 21.30 -8.73 -16.12
N SER A 159 20.20 -8.15 -16.62
CA SER A 159 19.72 -8.32 -17.99
C SER A 159 20.20 -7.17 -18.90
N TYR A 160 21.20 -7.42 -19.75
CA TYR A 160 21.74 -6.43 -20.71
C TYR A 160 20.71 -5.85 -21.71
N PHE A 161 19.47 -6.38 -21.73
CA PHE A 161 18.43 -6.08 -22.71
C PHE A 161 17.85 -4.65 -22.63
N LEU A 162 17.97 -3.95 -21.49
CA LEU A 162 17.37 -2.62 -21.29
C LEU A 162 18.39 -1.47 -21.11
N ILE A 163 19.68 -1.78 -21.27
CA ILE A 163 20.78 -0.80 -21.17
C ILE A 163 20.70 0.29 -22.26
N GLY A 164 19.95 0.06 -23.35
CA GLY A 164 19.85 0.97 -24.49
C GLY A 164 18.99 2.23 -24.33
N ARG A 165 18.43 2.53 -23.14
CA ARG A 165 17.51 3.69 -22.94
C ARG A 165 17.86 4.65 -21.79
N ASN A 166 19.09 4.66 -21.27
CA ASN A 166 19.49 5.64 -20.23
C ASN A 166 18.55 5.65 -18.99
N ILE A 167 18.00 4.49 -18.61
CA ILE A 167 17.18 4.32 -17.39
C ILE A 167 17.92 3.61 -16.25
N ASN A 168 19.10 3.08 -16.53
CA ASN A 168 19.99 2.54 -15.50
C ASN A 168 20.93 3.66 -15.03
N PHE A 169 20.47 4.46 -14.07
CA PHE A 169 21.34 5.36 -13.32
C PHE A 169 21.22 5.06 -11.83
N LEU A 170 21.94 4.01 -11.41
CA LEU A 170 22.63 3.89 -10.12
C LEU A 170 23.96 3.17 -10.38
#